data_AF-A0A0L8KTP1-F1
#
_entry.id   AF-A0A0L8KTP1-F1
#
_cell.length_a   1.000
_cell.length_b   1.000
_cell.length_c   1.000
_cell.angle_alpha   90.00
_cell.angle_beta   90.00
_cell.angle_gamma   90.00
#
_symmetry.space_group_name_H-M   'P 1'
#
loop_
_entity.id
_entity.type
_entity.pdbx_description
1 polymer ?
#
loop_
_entity_poly.entity_id
_entity_poly.type
_entity_poly.pdbx_seq_one_letter_code
_entity_poly.pdbx_strand_id
1 'polypeptide(L)'
;MTQATPPGWYPDPGQTSDGPATERWWDGKAWTDQTRPAGSAAAWGPPQAPAGAGAFPVHPGYPGYPAQPPAGSRRGLRTGIAVAAAVVVLACIGVGVYALSGDDGGSGNTANSQGPGGRGPGGGDGSTGGQGGPFDGDGGSGGGSGGDGGSGGQSPSPDQSEAPKIESGSVTDSLDGISLPIPDGWYGQQLQAGASVTSDDSYKCPGDTSKSCTKGGAFSAPAIAFGTKGTTAEQIAKADISANAEQSYGGTTYGKITSHDVLASKAVTVAGQKGYLVRWKAVTSKGSDGYVQSLAFPSPANPQQMVIVRFGIDVEETQAVIDEITRGIKVSTGGGSGQDV
;
A
#
# COMPACT_ATOMS: atom_id res chain seq x y z
N MET A 1 32.11 32.08 0.37
CA MET A 1 33.04 30.98 0.08
C MET A 1 32.41 30.14 -1.02
N THR A 2 33.06 29.98 -2.17
CA THR A 2 32.56 29.13 -3.26
C THR A 2 32.82 27.67 -2.90
N GLN A 3 31.76 26.89 -2.71
CA GLN A 3 31.83 25.43 -2.54
C GLN A 3 32.43 24.83 -3.81
N ALA A 4 33.58 24.13 -3.70
CA ALA A 4 34.15 23.38 -4.79
C ALA A 4 33.46 22.03 -4.92
N THR A 5 33.10 21.62 -6.14
CA THR A 5 32.45 20.33 -6.40
C THR A 5 33.35 19.18 -5.94
N PRO A 6 32.90 18.35 -4.98
CA PRO A 6 33.73 17.27 -4.44
C PRO A 6 33.98 16.20 -5.51
N PRO A 7 35.09 15.45 -5.43
CA PRO A 7 35.35 14.33 -6.33
C PRO A 7 34.20 13.30 -6.27
N GLY A 8 33.78 12.77 -7.42
CA GLY A 8 32.60 11.91 -7.48
C GLY A 8 32.18 11.55 -8.90
N TRP A 9 31.21 10.64 -9.00
CA TRP A 9 30.52 10.34 -10.26
C TRP A 9 29.39 11.34 -10.47
N TYR A 10 29.38 11.97 -11.64
CA TYR A 10 28.40 12.98 -12.02
C TYR A 10 27.94 12.71 -13.46
N PRO A 11 26.77 13.22 -13.87
CA PRO A 11 26.28 13.05 -15.25
C PRO A 11 27.35 13.44 -16.28
N ASP A 12 27.57 12.59 -17.27
CA ASP A 12 28.60 12.82 -18.30
C ASP A 12 28.23 14.04 -19.16
N PRO A 13 28.98 15.17 -19.08
CA PRO A 13 28.67 16.36 -19.88
C PRO A 13 28.90 16.17 -21.38
N GLY A 14 29.56 15.08 -21.81
CA GLY A 14 29.77 14.73 -23.21
C GLY A 14 28.67 13.85 -23.82
N GLN A 15 27.61 13.52 -23.08
CA GLN A 15 26.55 12.63 -23.57
C GLN A 15 25.69 13.30 -24.66
N THR A 16 25.55 12.63 -25.81
CA THR A 16 24.55 12.96 -26.83
C THR A 16 23.24 12.23 -26.52
N SER A 17 22.09 12.88 -26.74
CA SER A 17 20.76 12.46 -26.26
C SER A 17 20.26 11.07 -26.70
N ASP A 18 20.97 10.42 -27.63
CA ASP A 18 20.55 9.16 -28.27
C ASP A 18 21.16 7.89 -27.63
N GLY A 19 21.94 8.01 -26.56
CA GLY A 19 22.57 6.88 -25.85
C GLY A 19 22.12 6.72 -24.39
N PRO A 20 22.32 5.54 -23.76
CA PRO A 20 21.97 5.33 -22.35
C PRO A 20 22.72 6.30 -21.43
N ALA A 21 22.05 6.77 -20.36
CA ALA A 21 22.62 7.72 -19.41
C ALA A 21 23.94 7.21 -18.83
N THR A 22 25.00 8.02 -18.94
CA THR A 22 26.33 7.73 -18.38
C THR A 22 26.72 8.75 -17.33
N GLU A 23 27.48 8.31 -16.34
CA GLU A 23 28.19 9.17 -15.40
C GLU A 23 29.68 9.14 -15.71
N ARG A 24 30.35 10.29 -15.55
CA ARG A 24 31.80 10.44 -15.67
C ARG A 24 32.39 10.79 -14.31
N TRP A 25 33.62 10.39 -14.04
CA TRP A 25 34.28 10.69 -12.78
C TRP A 25 34.94 12.07 -12.79
N TRP A 26 34.63 12.89 -11.79
CA TRP A 26 35.27 14.17 -11.47
C TRP A 26 36.29 13.96 -10.34
N ASP A 27 37.54 14.41 -10.53
CA ASP A 27 38.61 14.21 -9.55
C ASP A 27 38.74 15.35 -8.50
N GLY A 28 37.86 16.35 -8.57
CA GLY A 28 37.92 17.56 -7.74
C GLY A 28 38.49 18.78 -8.46
N LYS A 29 39.12 18.60 -9.64
CA LYS A 29 39.71 19.68 -10.47
C LYS A 29 39.39 19.55 -11.95
N ALA A 30 39.27 18.34 -12.49
CA ALA A 30 38.96 18.05 -13.88
C ALA A 30 38.12 16.77 -14.04
N TRP A 31 37.47 16.65 -15.20
CA TRP A 31 36.81 15.41 -15.62
C TRP A 31 37.86 14.42 -16.09
N THR A 32 37.71 13.16 -15.70
CA THR A 32 38.56 12.06 -16.16
C THR A 32 37.92 11.31 -17.33
N ASP A 33 38.66 10.42 -17.99
CA ASP A 33 38.13 9.57 -19.06
C ASP A 33 37.31 8.38 -18.55
N GLN A 34 37.14 8.22 -17.23
CA GLN A 34 36.36 7.13 -16.65
C GLN A 34 34.86 7.43 -16.76
N THR A 35 34.14 6.57 -17.48
CA THR A 35 32.69 6.61 -17.62
C THR A 35 32.04 5.30 -17.12
N ARG A 36 30.81 5.39 -16.62
CA ARG A 36 29.99 4.24 -16.21
C ARG A 36 28.52 4.46 -16.58
N PRO A 37 27.72 3.39 -16.74
CA PRO A 37 26.26 3.54 -16.84
C PRO A 37 25.70 4.21 -15.58
N ALA A 38 24.83 5.21 -15.74
CA ALA A 38 24.17 5.89 -14.63
C ALA A 38 23.36 4.88 -13.81
N GLY A 39 23.55 4.87 -12.48
CA GLY A 39 22.93 3.90 -11.58
C GLY A 39 23.80 2.67 -11.22
N SER A 40 25.00 2.53 -11.78
CA SER A 40 25.95 1.49 -11.35
C SER A 40 26.70 1.90 -10.07
N ALA A 41 26.02 1.85 -8.93
CA ALA A 41 26.66 1.98 -7.62
C ALA A 41 27.47 0.72 -7.27
N ALA A 42 28.62 0.51 -7.92
CA ALA A 42 29.64 -0.40 -7.42
C ALA A 42 30.28 0.24 -6.17
N ALA A 43 29.98 -0.33 -5.01
CA ALA A 43 30.62 -0.01 -3.75
C ALA A 43 32.14 -0.20 -3.87
N TRP A 44 32.90 0.82 -3.49
CA TRP A 44 34.35 0.80 -3.45
C TRP A 44 34.82 -0.19 -2.37
N GLY A 45 35.51 -1.26 -2.77
CA GLY A 45 36.31 -2.13 -1.92
C GLY A 45 37.74 -2.20 -2.48
N PRO A 46 38.78 -2.35 -1.64
CA PRO A 46 40.18 -2.32 -2.10
C PRO A 46 40.53 -3.50 -3.03
N PRO A 47 41.49 -3.35 -3.97
CA PRO A 47 41.72 -4.31 -5.04
C PRO A 47 42.32 -5.63 -4.53
N GLN A 48 41.72 -6.75 -4.92
CA GLN A 48 42.31 -8.09 -4.74
C GLN A 48 43.30 -8.37 -5.88
N ALA A 49 44.55 -8.67 -5.50
CA ALA A 49 45.58 -9.17 -6.41
C ALA A 49 45.36 -10.67 -6.72
N PRO A 50 45.72 -11.16 -7.93
CA PRO A 50 45.50 -12.55 -8.32
C PRO A 50 46.72 -13.45 -8.05
N ALA A 51 46.50 -14.60 -7.41
CA ALA A 51 47.32 -15.83 -7.48
C ALA A 51 46.50 -16.92 -6.77
N GLY A 52 46.32 -18.15 -7.26
CA GLY A 52 47.30 -19.06 -7.84
C GLY A 52 47.24 -20.36 -7.02
N ALA A 53 47.14 -21.49 -7.71
CA ALA A 53 46.90 -22.83 -7.17
C ALA A 53 47.84 -23.27 -6.02
N GLY A 54 47.36 -24.15 -5.14
CA GLY A 54 48.24 -24.93 -4.25
C GLY A 54 47.54 -25.64 -3.11
N ALA A 55 47.68 -26.97 -3.06
CA ALA A 55 47.21 -27.87 -2.00
C ALA A 55 48.08 -27.79 -0.72
N PHE A 56 47.44 -28.10 0.43
CA PHE A 56 47.89 -28.61 1.75
C PHE A 56 49.40 -28.71 2.07
N PRO A 57 49.84 -28.46 3.35
CA PRO A 57 49.55 -29.39 4.44
C PRO A 57 49.29 -28.80 5.85
N VAL A 58 48.84 -29.73 6.69
CA VAL A 58 48.39 -29.69 8.08
C VAL A 58 49.55 -29.42 9.05
N HIS A 59 49.31 -28.61 10.10
CA HIS A 59 50.12 -28.60 11.33
C HIS A 59 49.23 -28.68 12.59
N PRO A 60 49.61 -29.47 13.62
CA PRO A 60 48.76 -29.77 14.77
C PRO A 60 49.06 -28.91 16.02
N GLY A 61 48.04 -28.74 16.87
CA GLY A 61 48.20 -28.69 18.32
C GLY A 61 47.92 -27.36 19.03
N TYR A 62 46.72 -27.21 19.60
CA TYR A 62 46.52 -26.50 20.88
C TYR A 62 45.40 -27.18 21.71
N PRO A 63 45.49 -27.22 23.06
CA PRO A 63 44.68 -28.11 23.91
C PRO A 63 43.24 -27.64 24.15
N GLY A 64 42.36 -28.61 24.39
CA GLY A 64 40.91 -28.46 24.51
C GLY A 64 40.41 -27.77 25.79
N TYR A 65 39.29 -27.06 25.61
CA TYR A 65 38.40 -26.59 26.67
C TYR A 65 37.59 -27.77 27.25
N PRO A 66 37.29 -27.79 28.57
CA PRO A 66 36.47 -28.84 29.15
C PRO A 66 34.99 -28.74 28.71
N ALA A 67 34.41 -29.92 28.49
CA ALA A 67 33.05 -30.14 28.05
C ALA A 67 32.00 -29.68 29.07
N GLN A 68 30.97 -29.00 28.57
CA GLN A 68 29.78 -28.60 29.31
C GLN A 68 28.87 -29.83 29.53
N PRO A 69 28.35 -30.10 30.74
CA PRO A 69 27.54 -31.28 31.01
C PRO A 69 26.14 -31.19 30.36
N PRO A 70 25.54 -32.33 29.95
CA PRO A 70 24.26 -32.35 29.24
C PRO A 70 23.08 -31.94 30.15
N ALA A 71 22.20 -31.10 29.62
CA ALA A 71 20.96 -30.69 30.26
C ALA A 71 19.99 -31.88 30.39
N GLY A 72 19.52 -32.12 31.62
CA GLY A 72 18.63 -33.24 31.96
C GLY A 72 17.25 -33.16 31.33
N SER A 73 16.75 -34.31 30.88
CA SER A 73 15.39 -34.53 30.39
C SER A 73 14.35 -34.33 31.50
N ARG A 74 13.32 -33.51 31.27
CA ARG A 74 12.07 -33.58 32.05
C ARG A 74 10.90 -33.98 31.18
N ARG A 75 10.34 -35.13 31.52
CA ARG A 75 9.09 -35.73 31.03
C ARG A 75 8.01 -35.47 32.10
N GLY A 76 6.79 -35.17 31.67
CA GLY A 76 5.60 -34.95 32.51
C GLY A 76 5.33 -33.45 32.71
N LEU A 77 4.16 -32.89 32.40
CA LEU A 77 2.82 -33.34 32.76
C LEU A 77 1.83 -32.80 31.69
N ARG A 78 1.13 -33.71 30.99
CA ARG A 78 -0.12 -33.38 30.29
C ARG A 78 -1.25 -33.40 31.33
N THR A 79 -2.34 -32.71 31.02
CA THR A 79 -3.63 -32.61 31.73
C THR A 79 -3.68 -31.73 32.99
N GLY A 80 -4.49 -30.66 32.92
CA GLY A 80 -4.87 -29.87 34.10
C GLY A 80 -5.55 -28.52 33.81
N ILE A 81 -6.86 -28.56 33.50
CA ILE A 81 -7.87 -27.54 33.87
C ILE A 81 -7.92 -26.28 32.97
N ALA A 82 -8.49 -26.41 31.77
CA ALA A 82 -9.79 -25.80 31.44
C ALA A 82 -10.85 -25.91 32.57
N VAL A 83 -11.71 -24.89 32.67
CA VAL A 83 -12.74 -24.63 33.72
C VAL A 83 -12.27 -23.64 34.79
N ALA A 84 -12.24 -22.34 34.43
CA ALA A 84 -12.32 -21.22 35.37
C ALA A 84 -12.76 -19.88 34.75
N ALA A 85 -12.85 -19.76 33.42
CA ALA A 85 -13.14 -18.48 32.74
C ALA A 85 -14.53 -18.37 32.10
N ALA A 86 -15.50 -19.21 32.51
CA ALA A 86 -16.84 -19.28 31.90
C ALA A 86 -17.97 -18.69 32.77
N VAL A 87 -17.68 -18.05 33.91
CA VAL A 87 -18.72 -17.56 34.85
C VAL A 87 -18.71 -16.04 35.08
N VAL A 88 -17.76 -15.28 34.52
CA VAL A 88 -17.68 -13.82 34.76
C VAL A 88 -18.31 -12.96 33.64
N VAL A 89 -18.63 -13.52 32.47
CA VAL A 89 -19.15 -12.74 31.32
C VAL A 89 -20.69 -12.70 31.23
N LEU A 90 -21.42 -13.44 32.08
CA LEU A 90 -22.90 -13.45 32.08
C LEU A 90 -23.55 -12.56 33.16
N ALA A 91 -22.78 -11.71 33.85
CA ALA A 91 -23.31 -10.81 34.88
C ALA A 91 -23.42 -9.33 34.44
N CYS A 92 -22.90 -8.94 33.27
CA CYS A 92 -22.90 -7.53 32.83
C CYS A 92 -23.94 -7.18 31.74
N ILE A 93 -24.80 -8.13 31.34
CA ILE A 93 -25.83 -7.89 30.30
C ILE A 93 -27.24 -7.68 30.91
N GLY A 94 -27.40 -7.80 32.22
CA GLY A 94 -28.73 -7.85 32.87
C GLY A 94 -29.33 -6.53 33.39
N VAL A 95 -28.63 -5.38 33.36
CA VAL A 95 -29.09 -4.17 34.09
C VAL A 95 -29.25 -2.93 33.20
N GLY A 96 -28.97 -3.00 31.90
CA GLY A 96 -29.00 -1.83 31.02
C GLY A 96 -30.28 -1.60 30.19
N VAL A 97 -31.34 -2.41 30.35
CA VAL A 97 -32.53 -2.37 29.46
C VAL A 97 -33.87 -2.34 30.23
N TYR A 98 -33.87 -1.99 31.52
CA TYR A 98 -35.12 -1.84 32.27
C TYR A 98 -35.13 -0.57 33.13
N ALA A 99 -35.13 0.57 32.45
CA ALA A 99 -35.57 1.91 32.88
C ALA A 99 -35.14 2.82 31.71
N LEU A 100 -36.00 3.29 30.81
CA LEU A 100 -37.17 4.12 31.08
C LEU A 100 -38.11 4.01 29.86
N SER A 101 -39.25 3.36 30.06
CA SER A 101 -40.48 3.66 29.34
C SER A 101 -41.51 3.99 30.40
N GLY A 102 -42.00 5.22 30.37
CA GLY A 102 -42.96 5.79 31.28
C GLY A 102 -43.34 7.15 30.74
N ASP A 103 -44.55 7.21 30.20
CA ASP A 103 -45.18 8.26 29.40
C ASP A 103 -45.21 9.65 30.03
N ASP A 104 -45.36 10.70 29.20
CA ASP A 104 -46.57 11.53 29.17
C ASP A 104 -46.45 12.77 28.26
N GLY A 105 -47.57 13.08 27.59
CA GLY A 105 -48.04 14.47 27.44
C GLY A 105 -47.73 15.19 26.13
N GLY A 106 -48.73 15.28 25.25
CA GLY A 106 -48.65 15.95 23.95
C GLY A 106 -48.89 17.47 23.93
N SER A 107 -48.75 18.01 22.72
CA SER A 107 -49.41 19.18 22.10
C SER A 107 -48.74 19.35 20.73
N GLY A 108 -49.38 19.21 19.58
CA GLY A 108 -50.51 20.02 19.13
C GLY A 108 -49.99 21.28 18.43
N ASN A 109 -49.76 21.22 17.11
CA ASN A 109 -50.22 22.27 16.20
C ASN A 109 -50.10 21.90 14.72
N THR A 110 -51.23 22.09 14.06
CA THR A 110 -51.55 22.00 12.64
C THR A 110 -51.23 23.30 11.88
N ALA A 111 -51.26 23.16 10.54
CA ALA A 111 -51.47 24.19 9.51
C ALA A 111 -50.21 24.90 9.00
N ASN A 112 -50.03 25.24 7.72
CA ASN A 112 -50.70 25.02 6.43
C ASN A 112 -49.86 25.80 5.38
N SER A 113 -50.15 25.60 4.08
CA SER A 113 -49.80 26.38 2.85
C SER A 113 -48.85 25.66 1.88
N GLN A 114 -49.38 25.02 0.81
CA GLN A 114 -49.83 25.56 -0.49
C GLN A 114 -48.68 25.70 -1.52
N GLY A 115 -48.80 24.97 -2.66
CA GLY A 115 -47.93 25.07 -3.86
C GLY A 115 -48.25 26.29 -4.74
N PRO A 116 -48.07 26.31 -6.10
CA PRO A 116 -47.69 25.23 -7.04
C PRO A 116 -46.73 25.63 -8.22
N GLY A 117 -46.26 24.64 -8.99
CA GLY A 117 -46.18 24.68 -10.48
C GLY A 117 -44.94 25.24 -11.22
N GLY A 118 -44.44 24.49 -12.23
CA GLY A 118 -43.53 25.00 -13.26
C GLY A 118 -42.96 23.90 -14.19
N ARG A 119 -43.10 24.07 -15.51
CA ARG A 119 -42.92 23.10 -16.63
C ARG A 119 -41.59 23.38 -17.37
N GLY A 120 -40.89 22.36 -17.92
CA GLY A 120 -39.61 22.47 -18.70
C GLY A 120 -39.76 23.08 -20.11
N PRO A 121 -38.91 22.82 -21.15
CA PRO A 121 -37.63 22.06 -21.27
C PRO A 121 -36.51 22.74 -22.15
N GLY A 122 -35.35 22.08 -22.33
CA GLY A 122 -34.31 22.36 -23.36
C GLY A 122 -32.89 22.16 -22.80
N GLY A 123 -31.88 21.53 -23.41
CA GLY A 123 -31.63 21.06 -24.78
C GLY A 123 -30.19 21.47 -25.17
N GLY A 124 -29.32 20.51 -25.55
CA GLY A 124 -27.96 20.74 -26.10
C GLY A 124 -26.84 20.69 -25.06
N ASP A 125 -26.01 19.64 -25.01
CA ASP A 125 -24.80 19.36 -25.81
C ASP A 125 -23.51 19.87 -25.13
N GLY A 126 -22.58 18.96 -24.87
CA GLY A 126 -21.35 19.27 -24.12
C GLY A 126 -20.54 18.01 -23.85
N SER A 127 -19.58 17.79 -24.72
CA SER A 127 -18.63 16.67 -24.75
C SER A 127 -17.68 16.66 -23.55
N THR A 128 -16.85 15.61 -23.49
CA THR A 128 -15.67 15.37 -22.62
C THR A 128 -15.95 14.87 -21.19
N GLY A 129 -16.15 13.56 -21.05
CA GLY A 129 -15.94 12.84 -19.78
C GLY A 129 -14.51 12.32 -19.70
N GLY A 130 -13.62 13.10 -19.08
CA GLY A 130 -12.30 12.66 -18.63
C GLY A 130 -12.28 12.44 -17.12
N GLN A 131 -11.76 11.28 -16.72
CA GLN A 131 -10.97 10.96 -15.51
C GLN A 131 -11.50 11.29 -14.09
N GLY A 132 -11.13 10.41 -13.15
CA GLY A 132 -11.28 10.64 -11.71
C GLY A 132 -11.06 9.38 -10.89
N GLY A 133 -9.80 8.91 -10.82
CA GLY A 133 -9.37 7.97 -9.77
C GLY A 133 -9.48 8.61 -8.38
N PRO A 134 -9.48 7.83 -7.28
CA PRO A 134 -10.05 8.24 -5.99
C PRO A 134 -9.16 9.13 -5.11
N PHE A 135 -8.35 10.03 -5.67
CA PHE A 135 -7.42 10.85 -4.90
C PHE A 135 -7.56 12.34 -5.19
N ASP A 136 -8.72 12.93 -4.88
CA ASP A 136 -8.84 14.37 -4.72
C ASP A 136 -9.34 14.67 -3.30
N GLY A 137 -8.43 15.15 -2.47
CA GLY A 137 -8.68 15.57 -1.09
C GLY A 137 -9.15 17.02 -1.05
N ASP A 138 -10.35 17.23 -0.48
CA ASP A 138 -10.88 18.54 -0.11
C ASP A 138 -10.01 19.21 0.98
N GLY A 139 -9.49 20.39 0.67
CA GLY A 139 -8.78 21.27 1.61
C GLY A 139 -9.10 22.73 1.31
N GLY A 140 -9.98 23.33 2.11
CA GLY A 140 -10.57 24.65 1.88
C GLY A 140 -9.65 25.86 2.12
N SER A 141 -9.88 26.86 1.27
CA SER A 141 -9.88 28.33 1.45
C SER A 141 -8.91 29.01 2.42
N GLY A 142 -8.06 29.88 1.85
CA GLY A 142 -7.49 31.07 2.49
C GLY A 142 -7.20 32.14 1.44
N GLY A 143 -7.86 33.31 1.55
CA GLY A 143 -7.83 34.36 0.54
C GLY A 143 -6.60 35.27 0.56
N GLY A 144 -6.42 36.01 -0.54
CA GLY A 144 -5.44 37.09 -0.66
C GLY A 144 -5.55 37.77 -2.03
N SER A 145 -6.03 39.02 -2.03
CA SER A 145 -6.18 39.87 -3.23
C SER A 145 -4.85 40.42 -3.75
N GLY A 146 -4.77 40.61 -5.07
CA GLY A 146 -4.08 41.74 -5.71
C GLY A 146 -2.72 41.46 -6.34
N GLY A 147 -2.63 41.67 -7.66
CA GLY A 147 -1.36 41.79 -8.38
C GLY A 147 -1.49 41.59 -9.89
N ASP A 148 -1.68 42.68 -10.63
CA ASP A 148 -1.58 42.75 -12.10
C ASP A 148 -0.17 42.37 -12.59
N GLY A 149 -0.11 41.67 -13.73
CA GLY A 149 1.04 41.74 -14.64
C GLY A 149 1.58 40.42 -15.15
N GLY A 150 1.45 40.20 -16.47
CA GLY A 150 2.35 39.34 -17.24
C GLY A 150 1.69 38.17 -17.95
N SER A 151 1.15 38.42 -19.15
CA SER A 151 0.86 37.37 -20.14
C SER A 151 2.16 36.70 -20.60
N GLY A 152 2.57 35.65 -19.89
CA GLY A 152 3.49 34.63 -20.36
C GLY A 152 2.74 33.31 -20.33
N GLY A 153 2.26 32.85 -21.49
CA GLY A 153 1.57 31.58 -21.61
C GLY A 153 2.47 30.43 -21.16
N GLN A 154 2.29 30.00 -19.93
CA GLN A 154 2.74 28.69 -19.49
C GLN A 154 1.85 27.68 -20.19
N SER A 155 2.39 27.06 -21.24
CA SER A 155 1.83 25.82 -21.77
C SER A 155 1.50 24.90 -20.60
N PRO A 156 0.32 24.26 -20.56
CA PRO A 156 0.01 23.29 -19.53
C PRO A 156 1.14 22.26 -19.52
N SER A 157 1.65 21.97 -18.32
CA SER A 157 2.57 20.85 -18.14
C SER A 157 1.89 19.62 -18.76
N PRO A 158 2.60 18.80 -19.57
CA PRO A 158 1.97 17.65 -20.20
C PRO A 158 1.31 16.82 -19.10
N ASP A 159 -0.01 16.62 -19.22
CA ASP A 159 -0.78 15.73 -18.37
C ASP A 159 0.03 14.45 -18.21
N GLN A 160 0.43 14.12 -16.98
CA GLN A 160 1.10 12.86 -16.71
C GLN A 160 0.15 11.77 -17.16
N SER A 161 0.44 11.16 -18.30
CA SER A 161 -0.40 10.12 -18.88
C SER A 161 -0.50 9.00 -17.87
N GLU A 162 -1.73 8.64 -17.51
CA GLU A 162 -2.00 7.57 -16.55
C GLU A 162 -1.27 6.29 -17.02
N ALA A 163 -0.67 5.56 -16.07
CA ALA A 163 0.07 4.36 -16.41
C ALA A 163 -0.86 3.37 -17.14
N PRO A 164 -0.38 2.70 -18.20
CA PRO A 164 -1.21 1.79 -18.99
C PRO A 164 -1.71 0.63 -18.12
N LYS A 165 -2.94 0.20 -18.41
CA LYS A 165 -3.53 -0.98 -17.79
C LYS A 165 -2.86 -2.26 -18.30
N ILE A 166 -2.59 -3.16 -17.37
CA ILE A 166 -2.06 -4.50 -17.64
C ILE A 166 -3.20 -5.48 -17.38
N GLU A 167 -3.73 -6.12 -18.43
CA GLU A 167 -4.96 -6.94 -18.33
C GLU A 167 -4.68 -8.38 -17.86
N SER A 168 -3.42 -8.80 -17.73
CA SER A 168 -3.09 -10.16 -17.32
C SER A 168 -1.66 -10.30 -16.78
N GLY A 169 -1.40 -11.41 -16.09
CA GLY A 169 -0.09 -11.74 -15.55
C GLY A 169 0.15 -11.09 -14.19
N SER A 170 1.05 -10.12 -14.13
CA SER A 170 1.35 -9.42 -12.88
C SER A 170 1.78 -7.99 -13.12
N VAL A 171 1.43 -7.10 -12.20
CA VAL A 171 1.92 -5.72 -12.15
C VAL A 171 3.09 -5.61 -11.18
N THR A 172 4.10 -4.81 -11.54
CA THR A 172 5.32 -4.65 -10.73
C THR A 172 5.24 -3.41 -9.85
N ASP A 173 5.50 -3.60 -8.56
CA ASP A 173 5.91 -2.54 -7.65
C ASP A 173 7.45 -2.51 -7.62
N SER A 174 8.02 -1.60 -8.40
CA SER A 174 9.47 -1.45 -8.52
C SER A 174 10.12 -0.84 -7.28
N LEU A 175 9.37 -0.12 -6.45
CA LEU A 175 9.90 0.51 -5.24
C LEU A 175 10.13 -0.53 -4.16
N ASP A 176 9.17 -1.44 -4.01
CA ASP A 176 9.23 -2.44 -2.96
C ASP A 176 9.83 -3.77 -3.44
N GLY A 177 10.05 -3.94 -4.75
CA GLY A 177 10.69 -5.13 -5.32
C GLY A 177 9.76 -6.35 -5.33
N ILE A 178 8.48 -6.11 -5.57
CA ILE A 178 7.45 -7.16 -5.63
C ILE A 178 6.63 -7.07 -6.92
N SER A 179 5.97 -8.16 -7.27
CA SER A 179 4.89 -8.15 -8.26
C SER A 179 3.60 -8.67 -7.65
N LEU A 180 2.49 -8.05 -8.02
CA LEU A 180 1.14 -8.47 -7.64
C LEU A 180 0.53 -9.23 -8.82
N PRO A 181 0.03 -10.47 -8.63
CA PRO A 181 -0.68 -11.17 -9.68
C PRO A 181 -1.99 -10.44 -10.02
N ILE A 182 -2.40 -10.51 -11.28
CA ILE A 182 -3.65 -9.95 -11.78
C ILE A 182 -4.64 -11.12 -11.95
N PRO A 183 -5.68 -11.24 -11.10
CA PRO A 183 -6.72 -12.25 -11.26
C PRO A 183 -7.51 -12.06 -12.56
N ASP A 184 -8.24 -13.09 -12.97
CA ASP A 184 -9.14 -13.00 -14.12
C ASP A 184 -10.25 -11.96 -13.85
N GLY A 185 -10.48 -11.06 -14.81
CA GLY A 185 -11.45 -9.95 -14.69
C GLY A 185 -10.95 -8.77 -13.84
N TRP A 186 -9.63 -8.65 -13.70
CA TRP A 186 -8.96 -7.55 -13.02
C TRP A 186 -7.86 -7.00 -13.93
N TYR A 187 -7.47 -5.76 -13.69
CA TYR A 187 -6.32 -5.13 -14.34
C TYR A 187 -5.32 -4.61 -13.31
N GLY A 188 -4.05 -4.59 -13.68
CA GLY A 188 -2.96 -4.02 -12.91
C GLY A 188 -2.54 -2.65 -13.45
N GLN A 189 -2.09 -1.76 -12.57
CA GLN A 189 -1.43 -0.50 -12.93
C GLN A 189 -0.25 -0.24 -12.01
N GLN A 190 0.85 0.18 -12.62
CA GLN A 190 2.00 0.68 -11.87
C GLN A 190 1.70 2.11 -11.42
N LEU A 191 2.01 2.42 -10.17
CA LEU A 191 1.75 3.72 -9.58
C LEU A 191 3.07 4.39 -9.20
N GLN A 192 3.03 5.71 -9.03
CA GLN A 192 4.21 6.47 -8.58
C GLN A 192 4.74 5.95 -7.24
N ALA A 193 3.83 5.52 -6.37
CA ALA A 193 4.12 4.89 -5.09
C ALA A 193 3.51 3.47 -5.06
N GLY A 194 4.16 2.55 -5.77
CA GLY A 194 3.88 1.11 -5.72
C GLY A 194 3.07 0.59 -6.89
N ALA A 195 2.10 -0.29 -6.63
CA ALA A 195 1.26 -0.89 -7.68
C ALA A 195 -0.15 -1.21 -7.19
N SER A 196 -1.12 -1.20 -8.10
CA SER A 196 -2.51 -1.59 -7.84
C SER A 196 -3.00 -2.69 -8.76
N VAL A 197 -3.89 -3.54 -8.24
CA VAL A 197 -4.70 -4.49 -9.01
C VAL A 197 -6.16 -4.21 -8.67
N THR A 198 -7.00 -4.01 -9.68
CA THR A 198 -8.37 -3.51 -9.54
C THR A 198 -9.33 -4.33 -10.38
N SER A 199 -10.51 -4.65 -9.84
CA SER A 199 -11.56 -5.35 -10.56
C SER A 199 -12.04 -4.55 -11.77
N ASP A 200 -12.28 -5.22 -12.90
CA ASP A 200 -12.93 -4.63 -14.08
C ASP A 200 -14.39 -4.28 -13.81
N ASP A 201 -15.05 -5.09 -12.97
CA ASP A 201 -16.42 -4.87 -12.58
C ASP A 201 -16.57 -3.57 -11.79
N SER A 202 -17.46 -2.72 -12.28
CA SER A 202 -17.77 -1.43 -11.70
C SER A 202 -19.28 -1.18 -11.58
N TYR A 203 -19.64 -0.33 -10.63
CA TYR A 203 -21.01 0.03 -10.32
C TYR A 203 -21.09 1.47 -9.80
N LYS A 204 -22.30 2.03 -9.69
CA LYS A 204 -22.46 3.38 -9.15
C LYS A 204 -22.22 3.40 -7.65
N CYS A 205 -21.37 4.31 -7.20
CA CYS A 205 -21.04 4.41 -5.79
C CYS A 205 -22.30 4.72 -4.95
N PRO A 206 -22.49 4.05 -3.80
CA PRO A 206 -23.77 4.07 -3.07
C PRO A 206 -24.06 5.42 -2.38
N GLY A 207 -23.02 6.18 -2.04
CA GLY A 207 -23.14 7.50 -1.43
C GLY A 207 -22.96 8.67 -2.39
N ASP A 208 -22.47 8.41 -3.61
CA ASP A 208 -22.36 9.39 -4.70
C ASP A 208 -22.51 8.69 -6.06
N THR A 209 -23.74 8.64 -6.55
CA THR A 209 -24.07 7.91 -7.79
C THR A 209 -23.51 8.56 -9.06
N SER A 210 -22.91 9.75 -8.97
CA SER A 210 -22.18 10.35 -10.09
C SER A 210 -20.86 9.61 -10.36
N LYS A 211 -20.25 9.02 -9.33
CA LYS A 211 -18.98 8.30 -9.38
C LYS A 211 -19.14 6.81 -9.70
N SER A 212 -18.03 6.19 -10.09
CA SER A 212 -17.93 4.74 -10.33
C SER A 212 -17.07 4.10 -9.26
N CYS A 213 -17.56 3.01 -8.68
CA CYS A 213 -16.90 2.17 -7.70
C CYS A 213 -16.58 0.82 -8.35
N THR A 214 -15.52 0.16 -7.92
CA THR A 214 -15.17 -1.20 -8.38
C THR A 214 -15.51 -2.23 -7.32
N LYS A 215 -15.62 -3.49 -7.72
CA LYS A 215 -15.88 -4.61 -6.79
C LYS A 215 -14.73 -4.92 -5.83
N GLY A 216 -13.54 -4.43 -6.14
CA GLY A 216 -12.43 -4.49 -5.21
C GLY A 216 -11.12 -4.00 -5.80
N GLY A 217 -10.13 -3.90 -4.91
CA GLY A 217 -8.78 -3.47 -5.22
C GLY A 217 -7.76 -4.00 -4.21
N ALA A 218 -6.53 -4.17 -4.68
CA ALA A 218 -5.34 -4.37 -3.88
C ALA A 218 -4.31 -3.30 -4.24
N PHE A 219 -3.76 -2.59 -3.26
CA PHE A 219 -2.78 -1.53 -3.47
C PHE A 219 -1.56 -1.74 -2.57
N SER A 220 -0.40 -1.82 -3.20
CA SER A 220 0.91 -1.92 -2.54
C SER A 220 1.59 -0.56 -2.51
N ALA A 221 2.17 -0.22 -1.36
CA ALA A 221 3.08 0.90 -1.21
C ALA A 221 3.94 0.77 0.05
N PRO A 222 4.99 1.59 0.19
CA PRO A 222 5.76 1.67 1.43
C PRO A 222 4.90 2.11 2.62
N ALA A 223 5.12 1.53 3.80
CA ALA A 223 4.39 1.87 5.04
C ALA A 223 4.46 3.37 5.37
N ILE A 224 5.57 4.02 5.02
CA ILE A 224 5.76 5.46 5.19
C ILE A 224 4.80 6.30 4.34
N ALA A 225 4.43 5.81 3.15
CA ALA A 225 3.47 6.49 2.27
C ALA A 225 2.06 6.49 2.86
N PHE A 226 1.75 5.49 3.69
CA PHE A 226 0.50 5.41 4.44
C PHE A 226 0.54 6.13 5.81
N GLY A 227 1.70 6.71 6.19
CA GLY A 227 1.89 7.30 7.52
C GLY A 227 1.86 6.28 8.66
N THR A 228 1.92 4.99 8.35
CA THR A 228 1.83 3.91 9.34
C THR A 228 3.17 3.70 10.02
N LYS A 229 3.18 3.74 11.35
CA LYS A 229 4.38 3.58 12.17
C LYS A 229 4.46 2.17 12.76
N GLY A 230 5.67 1.65 12.89
CA GLY A 230 5.94 0.38 13.55
C GLY A 230 7.32 -0.15 13.17
N THR A 231 7.84 -1.10 13.94
CA THR A 231 9.15 -1.73 13.68
C THR A 231 9.02 -3.20 13.29
N THR A 232 7.80 -3.74 13.24
CA THR A 232 7.52 -5.13 12.88
C THR A 232 6.31 -5.21 11.96
N ALA A 233 6.23 -6.27 11.15
CA ALA A 233 5.07 -6.56 10.29
C ALA A 233 3.76 -6.59 11.07
N GLU A 234 3.76 -7.22 12.23
CA GLU A 234 2.57 -7.33 13.07
C GLU A 234 2.10 -5.97 13.59
N GLN A 235 3.00 -5.13 14.10
CA GLN A 235 2.65 -3.80 14.58
C GLN A 235 2.09 -2.93 13.45
N ILE A 236 2.73 -2.97 12.27
CA ILE A 236 2.31 -2.18 11.12
C ILE A 236 0.94 -2.64 10.62
N ALA A 237 0.73 -3.94 10.38
CA ALA A 237 -0.55 -4.45 9.89
C ALA A 237 -1.71 -4.16 10.86
N LYS A 238 -1.46 -4.27 12.18
CA LYS A 238 -2.47 -3.95 13.22
C LYS A 238 -2.73 -2.45 13.34
N ALA A 239 -1.71 -1.60 13.14
CA ALA A 239 -1.88 -0.15 13.14
C ALA A 239 -2.60 0.37 11.89
N ASP A 240 -2.40 -0.30 10.75
CA ASP A 240 -2.89 0.11 9.44
C ASP A 240 -4.38 -0.19 9.20
N ILE A 241 -4.86 -1.35 9.69
CA ILE A 241 -6.15 -1.93 9.26
C ILE A 241 -7.36 -1.01 9.43
N SER A 242 -7.40 -0.18 10.48
CA SER A 242 -8.50 0.75 10.69
C SER A 242 -8.50 1.87 9.65
N ALA A 243 -7.32 2.41 9.33
CA ALA A 243 -7.19 3.46 8.31
C ALA A 243 -7.45 2.90 6.91
N ASN A 244 -7.05 1.65 6.66
CA ASN A 244 -7.40 0.94 5.43
C ASN A 244 -8.92 0.80 5.28
N ALA A 245 -9.63 0.35 6.33
CA ALA A 245 -11.08 0.19 6.29
C ALA A 245 -11.81 1.51 6.00
N GLU A 246 -11.40 2.60 6.66
CA GLU A 246 -11.97 3.93 6.42
C GLU A 246 -11.65 4.46 5.01
N GLN A 247 -10.45 4.17 4.47
CA GLN A 247 -10.10 4.61 3.13
C GLN A 247 -10.84 3.82 2.04
N SER A 248 -11.01 2.51 2.22
CA SER A 248 -11.71 1.65 1.24
C SER A 248 -13.23 1.81 1.29
N TYR A 249 -13.81 1.93 2.49
CA TYR A 249 -15.24 1.80 2.74
C TYR A 249 -15.84 2.91 3.62
N GLY A 250 -15.10 4.00 3.82
CA GLY A 250 -15.59 5.17 4.55
C GLY A 250 -16.02 6.32 3.62
N GLY A 251 -16.07 7.51 4.21
CA GLY A 251 -16.27 8.79 3.50
C GLY A 251 -17.65 8.97 2.86
N THR A 252 -17.70 9.80 1.82
CA THR A 252 -18.94 10.11 1.11
C THR A 252 -19.44 8.95 0.25
N THR A 253 -18.56 8.00 -0.08
CA THR A 253 -18.83 6.85 -0.96
C THR A 253 -19.67 5.77 -0.28
N TYR A 254 -19.26 5.30 0.91
CA TYR A 254 -19.92 4.21 1.64
C TYR A 254 -20.44 4.64 3.03
N GLY A 255 -20.26 5.92 3.37
CA GLY A 255 -20.63 6.49 4.66
C GLY A 255 -19.62 6.13 5.74
N LYS A 256 -20.10 5.70 6.91
CA LYS A 256 -19.25 5.31 8.04
C LYS A 256 -19.11 3.79 8.16
N ILE A 257 -17.97 3.35 8.69
CA ILE A 257 -17.83 2.00 9.22
C ILE A 257 -18.59 1.93 10.55
N THR A 258 -19.63 1.10 10.61
CA THR A 258 -20.52 0.98 11.79
C THR A 258 -20.03 -0.06 12.79
N SER A 259 -19.40 -1.13 12.31
CA SER A 259 -18.76 -2.17 13.10
C SER A 259 -17.75 -2.93 12.21
N HIS A 260 -16.96 -3.81 12.82
CA HIS A 260 -16.13 -4.75 12.08
C HIS A 260 -15.99 -6.07 12.85
N ASP A 261 -15.79 -7.16 12.11
CA ASP A 261 -15.40 -8.47 12.64
C ASP A 261 -13.96 -8.79 12.23
N VAL A 262 -13.14 -9.22 13.18
CA VAL A 262 -11.77 -9.66 12.90
C VAL A 262 -11.81 -11.10 12.37
N LEU A 263 -11.61 -11.27 11.07
CA LEU A 263 -11.61 -12.58 10.41
C LEU A 263 -10.26 -13.29 10.50
N ALA A 264 -9.16 -12.53 10.44
CA ALA A 264 -7.82 -13.07 10.58
C ALA A 264 -6.85 -12.07 11.21
N SER A 265 -5.91 -12.57 12.00
CA SER A 265 -4.76 -11.83 12.52
C SER A 265 -3.64 -12.84 12.74
N LYS A 266 -2.72 -12.96 11.77
CA LYS A 266 -1.73 -14.05 11.76
C LYS A 266 -0.46 -13.71 11.00
N ALA A 267 0.62 -14.39 11.37
CA ALA A 267 1.87 -14.38 10.62
C ALA A 267 1.72 -15.10 9.28
N VAL A 268 2.46 -14.66 8.28
CA VAL A 268 2.43 -15.17 6.91
C VAL A 268 3.82 -15.06 6.28
N THR A 269 4.09 -15.81 5.21
CA THR A 269 5.27 -15.62 4.37
C THR A 269 4.84 -15.17 2.98
N VAL A 270 5.34 -14.02 2.53
CA VAL A 270 4.99 -13.40 1.25
C VAL A 270 6.28 -12.95 0.57
N ALA A 271 6.47 -13.26 -0.72
CA ALA A 271 7.72 -12.97 -1.43
C ALA A 271 9.00 -13.42 -0.67
N GLY A 272 8.92 -14.54 0.05
CA GLY A 272 10.03 -15.04 0.88
C GLY A 272 10.26 -14.29 2.21
N GLN A 273 9.49 -13.25 2.49
CA GLN A 273 9.61 -12.41 3.68
C GLN A 273 8.61 -12.82 4.76
N LYS A 274 9.03 -12.70 6.03
CA LYS A 274 8.13 -12.91 7.18
C LYS A 274 7.24 -11.68 7.34
N GLY A 275 5.96 -11.86 7.06
CA GLY A 275 4.92 -10.83 7.14
C GLY A 275 3.86 -11.12 8.18
N TYR A 276 2.88 -10.22 8.24
CA TYR A 276 1.69 -10.34 9.06
C TYR A 276 0.50 -9.76 8.32
N LEU A 277 -0.64 -10.43 8.42
CA LEU A 277 -1.90 -9.93 7.87
C LEU A 277 -2.93 -9.75 8.98
N VAL A 278 -3.74 -8.70 8.83
CA VAL A 278 -4.98 -8.51 9.56
C VAL A 278 -6.10 -8.38 8.53
N ARG A 279 -7.15 -9.18 8.67
CA ARG A 279 -8.33 -9.14 7.80
C ARG A 279 -9.57 -8.87 8.64
N TRP A 280 -10.34 -7.87 8.23
CA TRP A 280 -11.62 -7.52 8.81
C TRP A 280 -12.74 -7.75 7.79
N LYS A 281 -13.94 -8.03 8.29
CA LYS A 281 -15.19 -7.72 7.60
C LYS A 281 -15.69 -6.40 8.19
N ALA A 282 -15.69 -5.33 7.40
CA ALA A 282 -16.17 -4.02 7.79
C ALA A 282 -17.64 -3.85 7.39
N VAL A 283 -18.48 -3.38 8.30
CA VAL A 283 -19.91 -3.14 8.06
C VAL A 283 -20.12 -1.68 7.73
N THR A 284 -20.61 -1.39 6.53
CA THR A 284 -20.78 -0.02 6.06
C THR A 284 -22.19 0.49 6.37
N SER A 285 -22.34 1.80 6.50
CA SER A 285 -23.66 2.42 6.66
C SER A 285 -24.46 2.52 5.35
N LYS A 286 -23.79 2.40 4.19
CA LYS A 286 -24.37 2.50 2.86
C LYS A 286 -23.67 1.54 1.90
N GLY A 287 -24.45 0.87 1.06
CA GLY A 287 -23.92 0.00 0.02
C GLY A 287 -23.47 -1.35 0.56
N SER A 288 -22.46 -1.94 -0.09
CA SER A 288 -21.91 -3.23 0.30
C SER A 288 -21.04 -3.11 1.56
N ASP A 289 -21.01 -4.17 2.36
CA ASP A 289 -19.98 -4.39 3.35
C ASP A 289 -18.64 -4.69 2.65
N GLY A 290 -17.52 -4.55 3.36
CA GLY A 290 -16.20 -4.76 2.78
C GLY A 290 -15.38 -5.82 3.50
N TYR A 291 -14.73 -6.73 2.77
CA TYR A 291 -13.55 -7.40 3.25
C TYR A 291 -12.34 -6.48 3.10
N VAL A 292 -11.68 -6.19 4.22
CA VAL A 292 -10.52 -5.30 4.27
C VAL A 292 -9.34 -6.10 4.80
N GLN A 293 -8.18 -6.02 4.14
CA GLN A 293 -6.96 -6.65 4.63
C GLN A 293 -5.78 -5.70 4.56
N SER A 294 -5.05 -5.57 5.66
CA SER A 294 -3.72 -4.95 5.67
C SER A 294 -2.69 -6.05 5.86
N LEU A 295 -1.85 -6.23 4.83
CA LEU A 295 -0.73 -7.15 4.81
C LEU A 295 0.56 -6.35 4.88
N ALA A 296 1.42 -6.61 5.87
CA ALA A 296 2.71 -5.96 5.99
C ALA A 296 3.86 -6.97 5.99
N PHE A 297 4.96 -6.63 5.34
CA PHE A 297 6.19 -7.42 5.32
C PHE A 297 7.40 -6.56 4.90
N PRO A 298 8.64 -6.94 5.26
CA PRO A 298 9.84 -6.24 4.78
C PRO A 298 9.90 -6.20 3.25
N SER A 299 10.33 -5.08 2.67
CA SER A 299 10.52 -4.99 1.22
C SER A 299 11.68 -5.90 0.78
N PRO A 300 11.48 -6.75 -0.25
CA PRO A 300 12.58 -7.48 -0.89
C PRO A 300 13.66 -6.57 -1.49
N ALA A 301 13.30 -5.37 -1.98
CA ALA A 301 14.25 -4.38 -2.50
C ALA A 301 15.02 -3.65 -1.38
N ASN A 302 14.37 -3.40 -0.24
CA ASN A 302 14.99 -2.76 0.91
C ASN A 302 14.48 -3.34 2.25
N PRO A 303 15.24 -4.23 2.91
CA PRO A 303 14.81 -4.85 4.17
C PRO A 303 14.61 -3.90 5.35
N GLN A 304 15.10 -2.65 5.26
CA GLN A 304 14.86 -1.62 6.29
C GLN A 304 13.49 -0.93 6.13
N GLN A 305 12.84 -1.13 4.97
CA GLN A 305 11.52 -0.63 4.68
C GLN A 305 10.48 -1.74 4.82
N MET A 306 9.25 -1.33 5.17
CA MET A 306 8.10 -2.21 5.24
C MET A 306 7.14 -1.85 4.12
N VAL A 307 6.67 -2.86 3.40
CA VAL A 307 5.59 -2.76 2.41
C VAL A 307 4.27 -2.95 3.14
N ILE A 308 3.24 -2.23 2.73
CA ILE A 308 1.85 -2.55 3.06
C ILE A 308 1.10 -2.83 1.77
N VAL A 309 0.41 -3.95 1.70
CA VAL A 309 -0.59 -4.25 0.68
C VAL A 309 -1.97 -4.15 1.32
N ARG A 310 -2.71 -3.11 0.94
CA ARG A 310 -4.09 -2.84 1.38
C ARG A 310 -5.06 -3.47 0.39
N PHE A 311 -6.02 -4.22 0.91
CA PHE A 311 -7.13 -4.79 0.16
C PHE A 311 -8.43 -4.15 0.63
N GLY A 312 -9.32 -3.83 -0.30
CA GLY A 312 -10.71 -3.52 -0.07
C GLY A 312 -11.54 -4.22 -1.14
N ILE A 313 -12.34 -5.21 -0.75
CA ILE A 313 -13.09 -6.07 -1.67
C ILE A 313 -14.52 -6.24 -1.15
N ASP A 314 -15.51 -6.06 -2.01
CA ASP A 314 -16.92 -6.11 -1.64
C ASP A 314 -17.27 -7.51 -1.11
N VAL A 315 -18.18 -7.61 -0.14
CA VAL A 315 -18.50 -8.92 0.45
C VAL A 315 -19.25 -9.86 -0.50
N GLU A 316 -19.79 -9.35 -1.61
CA GLU A 316 -20.32 -10.17 -2.70
C GLU A 316 -19.22 -10.92 -3.46
N GLU A 317 -17.98 -10.45 -3.40
CA GLU A 317 -16.82 -11.14 -3.93
C GLU A 317 -16.31 -12.20 -2.94
N THR A 318 -15.56 -13.18 -3.47
CA THR A 318 -15.02 -14.25 -2.65
C THR A 318 -13.76 -13.82 -1.91
N GLN A 319 -13.62 -14.18 -0.62
CA GLN A 319 -12.35 -14.02 0.11
C GLN A 319 -11.18 -14.75 -0.56
N ALA A 320 -11.46 -15.71 -1.45
CA ALA A 320 -10.46 -16.47 -2.18
C ALA A 320 -9.59 -15.56 -3.07
N VAL A 321 -10.12 -14.47 -3.63
CA VAL A 321 -9.31 -13.54 -4.45
C VAL A 321 -8.26 -12.81 -3.60
N ILE A 322 -8.59 -12.46 -2.34
CA ILE A 322 -7.61 -11.89 -1.39
C ILE A 322 -6.49 -12.89 -1.13
N ASP A 323 -6.84 -14.16 -0.90
CA ASP A 323 -5.88 -15.23 -0.64
C ASP A 323 -5.06 -15.61 -1.89
N GLU A 324 -5.63 -15.50 -3.07
CA GLU A 324 -4.97 -15.67 -4.35
C GLU A 324 -3.91 -14.60 -4.57
N ILE A 325 -4.31 -13.31 -4.49
CA ILE A 325 -3.37 -12.19 -4.64
C ILE A 325 -2.29 -12.27 -3.58
N THR A 326 -2.66 -12.46 -2.30
CA THR A 326 -1.70 -12.54 -1.18
C THR A 326 -0.64 -13.64 -1.40
N ARG A 327 -1.04 -14.82 -1.87
CA ARG A 327 -0.11 -15.94 -2.12
C ARG A 327 0.69 -15.78 -3.40
N GLY A 328 0.13 -15.09 -4.40
CA GLY A 328 0.78 -14.89 -5.69
C GLY A 328 1.77 -13.73 -5.71
N ILE A 329 1.84 -12.89 -4.66
CA ILE A 329 2.87 -11.86 -4.54
C ILE A 329 4.26 -12.51 -4.51
N LYS A 330 5.11 -12.08 -5.45
CA LYS A 330 6.47 -12.60 -5.66
C LYS A 330 7.49 -11.49 -5.58
N VAL A 331 8.74 -11.87 -5.34
CA VAL A 331 9.89 -10.97 -5.53
C VAL A 331 9.95 -10.61 -7.01
N SER A 332 10.13 -9.32 -7.31
CA SER A 332 10.35 -8.80 -8.65
C SER A 332 11.63 -7.98 -8.65
N THR A 333 12.61 -8.39 -9.45
CA THR A 333 13.88 -7.67 -9.60
C THR A 333 13.84 -6.80 -10.84
N GLY A 334 13.33 -5.58 -10.71
CA GLY A 334 13.43 -4.54 -11.74
C GLY A 334 12.51 -4.73 -12.95
N GLY A 335 11.86 -3.64 -13.35
CA GLY A 335 11.10 -3.58 -14.59
C GLY A 335 12.01 -3.80 -15.80
N GLY A 336 11.86 -4.94 -16.46
CA GLY A 336 12.26 -5.08 -17.85
C GLY A 336 11.30 -4.26 -18.70
N SER A 337 11.81 -3.24 -19.41
CA SER A 337 11.14 -2.73 -20.59
C SER A 337 10.87 -3.93 -21.50
N GLY A 338 9.60 -4.24 -21.78
CA GLY A 338 9.18 -5.39 -22.57
C GLY A 338 9.71 -5.40 -24.00
N GLN A 339 11.01 -5.65 -24.15
CA GLN A 339 11.71 -5.93 -25.40
C GLN A 339 12.06 -7.42 -25.40
N ASP A 340 11.03 -8.26 -25.31
CA ASP A 340 11.10 -9.67 -25.70
C ASP A 340 9.67 -10.11 -26.09
N VAL A 341 9.19 -9.52 -27.19
CA VAL A 341 8.14 -10.07 -28.07
C VAL A 341 8.49 -9.80 -29.53
#